data_AF-A0A4Y9UPC5-F1
#
_entry.id   AF-A0A4Y9UPC5-F1
#
_cell.length_a   1.000
_cell.length_b   1.000
_cell.length_c   1.000
_cell.angle_alpha   90.00
_cell.angle_beta   90.00
_cell.angle_gamma   90.00
#
_symmetry.space_group_name_H-M   'P 1'
#
loop_
_entity.id
_entity.type
_entity.pdbx_description
1 polymer ?
#
loop_
_entity_poly.entity_id
_entity_poly.type
_entity_poly.pdbx_seq_one_letter_code
_entity_poly.pdbx_strand_id
1 'polypeptide(L)'
;MMRPFDDATRRNIAAACAAFTRLPEDDAPAALKHAAVAVALTAASDGDDTAFLLTLRASHLRAHRGQWALPGGRCDAGETPVEAALRELDEELGLRLSHAEVLGTLDDYPTRSGYLITPVVVWTADSAAIRPNPDEVASVHRIALATIEREDAFDFIAIPESSRRVIRFHHEKSLIHAPTAALIYQFREVLAGRHTRVTELEQPVFAWK
;
A
#
# COMPACT_ATOMS: atom_id res chain seq x y z
N MET A 1 12.14 -13.40 -6.41
CA MET A 1 11.78 -14.59 -7.21
C MET A 1 10.52 -14.21 -7.98
N MET A 2 10.36 -14.63 -9.23
CA MET A 2 9.16 -14.29 -9.99
C MET A 2 7.96 -15.08 -9.46
N ARG A 3 6.82 -14.42 -9.26
CA ARG A 3 5.58 -14.97 -8.71
C ARG A 3 4.49 -14.82 -9.78
N PRO A 4 4.23 -15.83 -10.62
CA PRO A 4 3.28 -15.69 -11.73
C PRO A 4 1.90 -15.28 -11.22
N PHE A 5 1.18 -14.47 -11.99
CA PHE A 5 -0.16 -14.01 -11.62
C PHE A 5 -1.21 -15.10 -11.86
N ASP A 6 -1.27 -16.06 -10.94
CA ASP A 6 -2.15 -17.21 -11.00
C ASP A 6 -2.81 -17.53 -9.63
N ASP A 7 -3.71 -18.53 -9.64
CA ASP A 7 -4.42 -18.96 -8.43
C ASP A 7 -3.49 -19.53 -7.35
N ALA A 8 -2.35 -20.11 -7.72
CA ALA A 8 -1.40 -20.65 -6.76
C ALA A 8 -0.73 -19.50 -6.00
N THR A 9 -0.26 -18.47 -6.71
CA THR A 9 0.27 -17.25 -6.12
C THR A 9 -0.79 -16.54 -5.29
N ARG A 10 -2.02 -16.38 -5.79
CA ARG A 10 -3.13 -15.79 -5.02
C ARG A 10 -3.34 -16.51 -3.68
N ARG A 11 -3.42 -17.85 -3.69
CA ARG A 11 -3.57 -18.66 -2.46
C ARG A 11 -2.39 -18.52 -1.51
N ASN A 12 -1.17 -18.49 -2.03
CA ASN A 12 0.04 -18.34 -1.21
C ASN A 12 0.08 -16.97 -0.52
N ILE A 13 -0.31 -15.90 -1.23
CA ILE A 13 -0.39 -14.55 -0.66
C ILE A 13 -1.50 -14.48 0.39
N ALA A 14 -2.69 -15.03 0.11
CA ALA A 14 -3.77 -15.10 1.08
C ALA A 14 -3.37 -15.87 2.35
N ALA A 15 -2.66 -16.99 2.21
CA ALA A 15 -2.14 -17.75 3.35
C ALA A 15 -1.11 -16.95 4.17
N ALA A 16 -0.21 -16.21 3.50
CA ALA A 16 0.75 -15.33 4.17
C ALA A 16 0.05 -14.21 4.94
N CYS A 17 -0.96 -13.55 4.34
CA CYS A 17 -1.78 -12.54 5.01
C CYS A 17 -2.55 -13.14 6.20
N ALA A 18 -3.13 -14.34 6.06
CA ALA A 18 -3.85 -15.00 7.14
C ALA A 18 -2.95 -15.44 8.31
N ALA A 19 -1.69 -15.80 8.03
CA ALA A 19 -0.70 -16.14 9.05
C ALA A 19 -0.15 -14.91 9.78
N PHE A 20 -0.27 -13.73 9.18
CA PHE A 20 0.19 -12.48 9.77
C PHE A 20 -0.80 -11.95 10.83
N THR A 21 -0.35 -11.91 12.09
CA THR A 21 -1.14 -11.32 13.19
C THR A 21 -0.91 -9.82 13.28
N ARG A 22 -1.94 -9.04 12.96
CA ARG A 22 -1.96 -7.58 13.09
C ARG A 22 -1.80 -7.14 14.55
N LEU A 23 -1.21 -5.98 14.77
CA LEU A 23 -1.27 -5.30 16.06
C LEU A 23 -2.72 -4.87 16.36
N PRO A 24 -3.18 -4.92 17.63
CA PRO A 24 -4.49 -4.41 18.02
C PRO A 24 -4.60 -2.90 17.75
N GLU A 25 -5.79 -2.42 17.37
CA GLU A 25 -6.07 -0.98 17.19
C GLU A 25 -5.91 -0.18 18.51
N ASP A 26 -6.02 -0.84 19.67
CA ASP A 26 -6.05 -0.19 21.00
C ASP A 26 -4.76 0.57 21.37
N ASP A 27 -3.66 0.36 20.64
CA ASP A 27 -2.39 1.09 20.83
C ASP A 27 -2.30 2.38 19.99
N ALA A 28 -3.30 2.68 19.15
CA ALA A 28 -3.33 3.90 18.36
C ALA A 28 -3.86 5.09 19.18
N PRO A 29 -3.28 6.30 19.05
CA PRO A 29 -3.82 7.49 19.70
C PRO A 29 -5.28 7.73 19.28
N ALA A 30 -6.18 7.91 20.25
CA ALA A 30 -7.64 8.01 20.08
C ALA A 30 -8.18 9.18 19.22
N ALA A 31 -7.34 9.86 18.43
CA ALA A 31 -7.69 11.05 17.65
C ALA A 31 -7.29 10.98 16.16
N LEU A 32 -6.83 9.82 15.66
CA LEU A 32 -6.45 9.68 14.26
C LEU A 32 -7.66 9.48 13.34
N LYS A 33 -7.62 10.08 12.15
CA LYS A 33 -8.64 9.86 11.11
C LYS A 33 -8.36 8.54 10.41
N HIS A 34 -9.36 7.67 10.31
CA HIS A 34 -9.19 6.38 9.64
C HIS A 34 -9.14 6.57 8.12
N ALA A 35 -8.23 5.85 7.50
CA ALA A 35 -8.04 5.78 6.06
C ALA A 35 -7.66 4.35 5.68
N ALA A 36 -7.91 3.97 4.44
CA ALA A 36 -7.54 2.67 3.93
C ALA A 36 -6.88 2.81 2.56
N VAL A 37 -5.91 1.93 2.28
CA VAL A 37 -5.26 1.86 0.97
C VAL A 37 -5.22 0.43 0.48
N ALA A 38 -5.30 0.27 -0.84
CA ALA A 38 -5.26 -1.02 -1.49
C ALA A 38 -3.85 -1.38 -1.99
N VAL A 39 -3.33 -2.52 -1.54
CA VAL A 39 -2.28 -3.24 -2.25
C VAL A 39 -2.97 -4.11 -3.31
N ALA A 40 -3.34 -3.49 -4.42
CA ALA A 40 -4.10 -4.12 -5.50
C ALA A 40 -3.20 -4.93 -6.43
N LEU A 41 -3.27 -6.25 -6.36
CA LEU A 41 -2.42 -7.20 -7.08
C LEU A 41 -3.00 -7.54 -8.46
N THR A 42 -2.20 -7.36 -9.51
CA THR A 42 -2.51 -7.60 -10.93
C THR A 42 -1.37 -8.38 -11.59
N ALA A 43 -1.58 -8.93 -12.79
CA ALA A 43 -0.47 -9.31 -13.65
C ALA A 43 0.45 -8.10 -13.93
N ALA A 44 1.76 -8.32 -13.93
CA ALA A 44 2.76 -7.38 -14.40
C ALA A 44 2.60 -7.13 -15.91
N SER A 45 3.19 -6.05 -16.42
CA SER A 45 3.04 -5.65 -17.83
C SER A 45 3.62 -6.65 -18.84
N ASP A 46 4.63 -7.42 -18.44
CA ASP A 46 5.22 -8.52 -19.23
C ASP A 46 4.47 -9.85 -19.04
N GLY A 47 3.56 -9.94 -18.07
CA GLY A 47 2.76 -11.12 -17.76
C GLY A 47 3.46 -12.20 -16.92
N ASP A 48 4.76 -12.03 -16.65
CA ASP A 48 5.59 -13.07 -16.04
C ASP A 48 5.57 -13.03 -14.50
N ASP A 49 5.23 -11.88 -13.92
CA ASP A 49 5.16 -11.67 -12.48
C ASP A 49 3.78 -11.13 -12.03
N THR A 50 3.54 -11.22 -10.73
CA THR A 50 2.49 -10.47 -10.04
C THR A 50 3.05 -9.08 -9.75
N ALA A 51 2.22 -8.05 -9.90
CA ALA A 51 2.53 -6.68 -9.58
C ALA A 51 1.47 -6.09 -8.66
N PHE A 52 1.80 -5.04 -7.92
CA PHE A 52 0.80 -4.19 -7.29
C PHE A 52 0.67 -2.85 -8.02
N LEU A 53 -0.48 -2.20 -7.86
CA LEU A 53 -0.72 -0.89 -8.46
C LEU A 53 -0.22 0.24 -7.56
N LEU A 54 0.52 1.17 -8.14
CA LEU A 54 0.79 2.50 -7.58
C LEU A 54 0.19 3.57 -8.47
N THR A 55 -0.29 4.64 -7.85
CA THR A 55 -0.75 5.85 -8.55
C THR A 55 0.22 6.99 -8.31
N LEU A 56 0.39 7.81 -9.34
CA LEU A 56 0.96 9.14 -9.19
C LEU A 56 -0.20 10.12 -9.06
N ARG A 57 -0.32 10.78 -7.90
CA ARG A 57 -1.42 11.72 -7.63
C ARG A 57 -1.35 12.94 -8.56
N ALA A 58 -2.51 13.38 -9.04
CA ALA A 58 -2.60 14.51 -9.96
C ALA A 58 -1.99 15.80 -9.37
N SER A 59 -1.26 16.55 -10.21
CA SER A 59 -0.48 17.72 -9.79
C SER A 59 -1.33 18.91 -9.33
N HIS A 60 -2.62 18.92 -9.66
CA HIS A 60 -3.56 20.00 -9.33
C HIS A 60 -4.25 19.81 -7.96
N LEU A 61 -4.13 18.63 -7.33
CA LEU A 61 -4.75 18.34 -6.04
C LEU A 61 -4.21 19.24 -4.91
N ARG A 62 -5.04 19.58 -3.92
CA ARG A 62 -4.62 20.49 -2.83
C ARG A 62 -3.55 19.91 -1.91
N ALA A 63 -3.53 18.58 -1.74
CA ALA A 63 -2.57 17.86 -0.90
C ALA A 63 -1.88 16.74 -1.70
N HIS A 64 -0.67 16.36 -1.29
CA HIS A 64 0.08 15.20 -1.81
C HIS A 64 0.33 15.19 -3.34
N ARG A 65 0.46 16.38 -3.95
CA ARG A 65 0.70 16.55 -5.40
C ARG A 65 1.91 15.77 -5.88
N GLY A 66 1.74 14.96 -6.93
CA GLY A 66 2.85 14.23 -7.56
C GLY A 66 3.50 13.18 -6.65
N GLN A 67 2.83 12.78 -5.57
CA GLN A 67 3.31 11.71 -4.69
C GLN A 67 2.87 10.36 -5.24
N TRP A 68 3.77 9.39 -5.11
CA TRP A 68 3.48 7.98 -5.31
C TRP A 68 2.66 7.45 -4.14
N ALA A 69 1.51 6.86 -4.42
CA ALA A 69 0.60 6.35 -3.43
C ALA A 69 0.04 4.98 -3.84
N LEU A 70 -0.29 4.18 -2.83
CA LEU A 70 -1.26 3.10 -3.01
C LEU A 70 -2.65 3.76 -3.21
N PRO A 71 -3.51 3.23 -4.09
CA PRO A 71 -4.89 3.74 -4.22
C PRO A 71 -5.60 3.70 -2.88
N GLY A 72 -6.36 4.74 -2.55
CA GLY A 72 -7.05 4.78 -1.27
C GLY A 72 -7.28 6.19 -0.72
N GLY A 73 -8.05 6.24 0.34
CA GLY A 73 -8.52 7.48 0.91
C GLY A 73 -9.11 7.30 2.31
N ARG A 74 -9.86 8.30 2.75
CA ARG A 74 -10.43 8.32 4.10
C ARG A 74 -11.59 7.33 4.19
N CYS A 75 -11.75 6.72 5.36
CA CYS A 75 -12.95 5.96 5.65
C CYS A 75 -14.11 6.92 5.95
N ASP A 76 -15.26 6.67 5.34
CA ASP A 76 -16.50 7.37 5.63
C ASP A 76 -17.13 6.87 6.94
N ALA A 77 -18.09 7.64 7.47
CA ALA A 77 -18.74 7.30 8.73
C ALA A 77 -19.50 5.96 8.61
N GLY A 78 -19.11 4.97 9.42
CA GLY A 78 -19.68 3.63 9.43
C GLY A 78 -19.06 2.66 8.42
N GLU A 79 -18.10 3.13 7.62
CA GLU A 79 -17.36 2.33 6.65
C GLU A 79 -16.23 1.55 7.34
N THR A 80 -16.09 0.26 7.02
CA THR A 80 -14.91 -0.52 7.39
C THR A 80 -13.72 -0.17 6.51
N PRO A 81 -12.47 -0.38 6.95
CA PRO A 81 -11.31 -0.12 6.09
C PRO A 81 -11.32 -0.90 4.77
N VAL A 82 -11.89 -2.11 4.76
CA VAL A 82 -12.03 -2.91 3.53
C VAL A 82 -13.00 -2.25 2.56
N GLU A 83 -14.18 -1.82 3.03
CA GLU A 83 -15.15 -1.11 2.18
C GLU A 83 -14.55 0.17 1.61
N ALA A 84 -13.83 0.95 2.43
CA ALA A 84 -13.14 2.16 1.99
C ALA A 84 -12.12 1.87 0.88
N ALA A 85 -11.25 0.88 1.05
CA ALA A 85 -10.26 0.53 0.04
C ALA A 85 -10.89 0.05 -1.28
N LEU A 86 -12.01 -0.68 -1.21
CA LEU A 86 -12.73 -1.15 -2.40
C LEU A 86 -13.46 0.00 -3.12
N ARG A 87 -14.09 0.92 -2.38
CA ARG A 87 -14.71 2.13 -2.94
C ARG A 87 -13.68 3.00 -3.64
N GLU A 88 -12.58 3.32 -2.96
CA GLU A 88 -11.51 4.17 -3.51
C GLU A 88 -10.85 3.54 -4.74
N LEU A 89 -10.75 2.21 -4.82
CA LEU A 89 -10.31 1.54 -6.05
C LEU A 89 -11.28 1.73 -7.23
N ASP A 90 -12.59 1.75 -7.00
CA ASP A 90 -13.56 2.08 -8.05
C ASP A 90 -13.48 3.57 -8.43
N GLU A 91 -13.41 4.46 -7.43
CA GLU A 91 -13.38 5.91 -7.64
C GLU A 91 -12.10 6.39 -8.35
N GLU A 92 -10.92 5.91 -7.92
CA GLU A 92 -9.64 6.32 -8.49
C GLU A 92 -9.32 5.56 -9.79
N LEU A 93 -9.65 4.27 -9.89
CA LEU A 93 -9.17 3.38 -10.95
C LEU A 93 -10.25 2.65 -11.75
N GLY A 94 -11.54 2.81 -11.42
CA GLY A 94 -12.65 2.10 -12.05
C GLY A 94 -12.67 0.59 -11.75
N LEU A 95 -11.93 0.14 -10.75
CA LEU A 95 -11.79 -1.27 -10.39
C LEU A 95 -12.86 -1.67 -9.36
N ARG A 96 -13.98 -2.19 -9.85
CA ARG A 96 -15.06 -2.73 -9.02
C ARG A 96 -14.74 -4.14 -8.55
N LEU A 97 -14.38 -4.25 -7.28
CA LEU A 97 -14.08 -5.51 -6.62
C LEU A 97 -15.09 -5.78 -5.51
N SER A 98 -15.30 -7.06 -5.19
CA SER A 98 -16.11 -7.47 -4.06
C SER A 98 -15.20 -7.89 -2.89
N HIS A 99 -15.82 -8.26 -1.77
CA HIS A 99 -15.09 -8.82 -0.64
C HIS A 99 -14.41 -10.17 -0.96
N ALA A 100 -14.83 -10.88 -2.01
CA ALA A 100 -14.21 -12.14 -2.42
C ALA A 100 -12.79 -11.97 -3.00
N GLU A 101 -12.45 -10.75 -3.43
CA GLU A 101 -11.13 -10.39 -3.95
C GLU A 101 -10.14 -9.99 -2.85
N VAL A 102 -10.60 -9.81 -1.61
CA VAL A 102 -9.77 -9.43 -0.46
C VAL A 102 -8.98 -10.64 0.05
N LEU A 103 -7.66 -10.50 0.14
CA LEU A 103 -6.75 -11.54 0.61
C LEU A 103 -6.36 -11.37 2.10
N GLY A 104 -6.49 -10.16 2.63
CA GLY A 104 -6.26 -9.84 4.03
C GLY A 104 -5.93 -8.37 4.26
N THR A 105 -5.67 -8.02 5.51
CA THR A 105 -5.25 -6.68 5.94
C THR A 105 -3.93 -6.75 6.69
N LEU A 106 -3.14 -5.66 6.65
CA LEU A 106 -1.82 -5.57 7.30
C LEU A 106 -1.86 -4.60 8.50
N ASP A 107 -0.73 -4.36 9.18
CA ASP A 107 -0.71 -3.47 10.35
C ASP A 107 -1.14 -2.05 9.96
N ASP A 108 -1.85 -1.39 10.86
CA ASP A 108 -2.21 0.01 10.67
C ASP A 108 -0.99 0.91 10.85
N TYR A 109 -0.86 1.90 9.96
CA TYR A 109 0.21 2.88 10.00
C TYR A 109 -0.30 4.22 10.56
N PRO A 110 0.10 4.63 11.77
CA PRO A 110 -0.20 5.96 12.28
C PRO A 110 0.73 7.00 11.63
N THR A 111 0.16 7.89 10.81
CA THR A 111 0.91 8.98 10.19
C THR A 111 1.10 10.16 11.15
N ARG A 112 2.13 10.97 10.90
CA ARG A 112 2.34 12.23 11.65
C ARG A 112 1.31 13.31 11.24
N SER A 113 0.74 13.17 10.04
CA SER A 113 -0.32 14.02 9.51
C SER A 113 -1.72 13.73 10.08
N GLY A 114 -1.85 12.80 11.03
CA GLY A 114 -3.08 12.57 11.78
C GLY A 114 -4.02 11.51 11.19
N TYR A 115 -3.48 10.55 10.43
CA TYR A 115 -4.25 9.40 9.92
C TYR A 115 -3.80 8.09 10.54
N LEU A 116 -4.73 7.14 10.62
CA LEU A 116 -4.45 5.73 10.85
C LEU A 116 -4.80 5.00 9.55
N ILE A 117 -3.77 4.51 8.84
CA ILE A 117 -3.94 3.92 7.51
C ILE A 117 -3.92 2.40 7.60
N THR A 118 -5.02 1.75 7.21
CA THR A 118 -5.12 0.29 7.10
C THR A 118 -4.81 -0.17 5.66
N PRO A 119 -3.78 -1.01 5.45
CA PRO A 119 -3.52 -1.61 4.14
C PRO A 119 -4.41 -2.83 3.92
N VAL A 120 -5.08 -2.87 2.77
CA VAL A 120 -5.94 -3.97 2.33
C VAL A 120 -5.33 -4.62 1.09
N VAL A 121 -5.02 -5.91 1.16
CA VAL A 121 -4.47 -6.66 0.03
C VAL A 121 -5.61 -7.25 -0.77
N VAL A 122 -5.67 -6.94 -2.07
CA VAL A 122 -6.75 -7.41 -2.96
C VAL A 122 -6.19 -7.98 -4.26
N TRP A 123 -6.93 -8.91 -4.87
CA TRP A 123 -6.56 -9.55 -6.13
C TRP A 123 -7.44 -9.05 -7.29
N THR A 124 -6.83 -8.42 -8.30
CA THR A 124 -7.51 -7.75 -9.41
C THR A 124 -7.31 -8.52 -10.72
N ALA A 125 -8.20 -9.48 -10.97
CA ALA A 125 -8.10 -10.33 -12.16
C ALA A 125 -8.31 -9.56 -13.49
N ASP A 126 -9.19 -8.55 -13.48
CA ASP A 126 -9.48 -7.72 -14.66
C ASP A 126 -8.70 -6.39 -14.63
N SER A 127 -7.39 -6.46 -14.86
CA SER A 127 -6.58 -5.24 -14.95
C SER A 127 -6.73 -4.50 -16.28
N ALA A 128 -7.45 -5.07 -17.26
CA ALA A 128 -7.82 -4.39 -18.50
C ALA A 128 -8.92 -3.35 -18.28
N ALA A 129 -9.69 -3.48 -17.18
CA ALA A 129 -10.71 -2.54 -16.76
C ALA A 129 -10.18 -1.26 -16.09
N ILE A 130 -8.87 -1.11 -15.87
CA ILE A 130 -8.31 0.09 -15.23
C ILE A 130 -8.67 1.35 -16.04
N ARG A 131 -9.40 2.26 -15.41
CA ARG A 131 -9.82 3.57 -15.94
C ARG A 131 -9.48 4.63 -14.88
N PRO A 132 -8.28 5.22 -14.93
CA PRO A 132 -7.86 6.20 -13.94
C PRO A 132 -8.74 7.45 -14.01
N ASN A 133 -9.23 7.91 -12.87
CA ASN A 133 -9.91 9.19 -12.76
C ASN A 133 -8.88 10.33 -12.92
N PRO A 134 -8.94 11.14 -13.99
CA PRO A 134 -7.94 12.18 -14.27
C PRO A 134 -7.93 13.31 -13.23
N ASP A 135 -9.01 13.47 -12.46
CA ASP A 135 -9.09 14.47 -11.39
C ASP A 135 -8.25 14.08 -10.18
N GLU A 136 -7.90 12.79 -10.03
CA GLU A 136 -7.19 12.27 -8.86
C GLU A 136 -5.85 11.63 -9.21
N VAL A 137 -5.81 10.93 -10.34
CA VAL A 137 -4.69 10.06 -10.75
C VAL A 137 -4.08 10.58 -12.05
N ALA A 138 -2.82 11.01 -12.00
CA ALA A 138 -2.08 11.38 -13.20
C ALA A 138 -1.60 10.17 -14.01
N SER A 139 -1.22 9.08 -13.32
CA SER A 139 -0.79 7.84 -13.97
C SER A 139 -0.86 6.65 -13.02
N VAL A 140 -0.99 5.46 -13.60
CA VAL A 140 -1.06 4.18 -12.88
C VAL A 140 0.10 3.30 -13.33
N HIS A 141 0.76 2.67 -12.37
CA HIS A 141 1.98 1.90 -12.57
C HIS A 141 1.84 0.52 -11.95
N ARG A 142 2.33 -0.49 -12.66
CA ARG A 142 2.39 -1.88 -12.19
C ARG A 142 3.79 -2.16 -11.66
N ILE A 143 3.91 -2.35 -10.35
CA ILE A 143 5.20 -2.63 -9.70
C ILE A 143 5.29 -4.12 -9.41
N ALA A 144 6.12 -4.83 -10.19
CA ALA A 144 6.36 -6.27 -10.03
C ALA A 144 6.82 -6.60 -8.60
N LEU A 145 6.34 -7.70 -8.02
CA LEU A 145 6.74 -8.14 -6.68
C LEU A 145 8.24 -8.42 -6.62
N ALA A 146 8.84 -8.92 -7.70
CA ALA A 146 10.28 -9.06 -7.81
C ALA A 146 11.04 -7.74 -7.57
N THR A 147 10.44 -6.58 -7.91
CA THR A 147 11.04 -5.25 -7.68
C THR A 147 11.24 -4.97 -6.21
N ILE A 148 10.21 -5.21 -5.38
CA ILE A 148 10.26 -4.94 -3.94
C ILE A 148 11.02 -6.03 -3.17
N GLU A 149 11.23 -7.19 -3.78
CA GLU A 149 12.00 -8.29 -3.18
C GLU A 149 13.52 -8.10 -3.29
N ARG A 150 14.01 -7.23 -4.19
CA ARG A 150 15.45 -6.95 -4.35
C ARG A 150 16.09 -6.50 -3.04
N GLU A 151 17.37 -6.83 -2.87
CA GLU A 151 18.13 -6.46 -1.67
C GLU A 151 18.23 -4.94 -1.49
N ASP A 152 18.38 -4.21 -2.59
CA ASP A 152 18.51 -2.76 -2.65
C ASP A 152 17.18 -2.02 -2.86
N ALA A 153 16.04 -2.71 -2.81
CA ALA A 153 14.73 -2.09 -3.02
C ALA A 153 14.43 -1.02 -1.95
N PHE A 154 14.92 -1.21 -0.74
CA PHE A 154 14.68 -0.31 0.38
C PHE A 154 15.97 0.06 1.08
N ASP A 155 16.01 1.29 1.59
CA ASP A 155 17.01 1.70 2.56
C ASP A 155 16.37 2.34 3.80
N PHE A 156 17.19 2.46 4.83
CA PHE A 156 16.81 3.00 6.13
C PHE A 156 17.82 4.04 6.57
N ILE A 157 17.32 5.20 7.01
CA ILE A 157 18.16 6.26 7.60
C ILE A 157 17.71 6.57 9.02
N ALA A 158 18.68 6.90 9.87
CA ALA A 158 18.40 7.48 11.19
C ALA A 158 18.24 9.00 11.05
N ILE A 159 17.35 9.57 11.87
CA ILE A 159 17.17 11.02 11.99
C ILE A 159 17.25 11.42 13.47
N PRO A 160 17.71 12.63 13.82
CA PRO A 160 17.76 13.07 15.22
C PRO A 160 16.39 13.14 15.91
N GLU A 161 15.31 13.33 15.16
CA GLU A 161 13.97 13.60 15.67
C GLU A 161 13.17 12.33 16.04
N SER A 162 13.67 11.14 15.72
CA SER A 162 12.99 9.87 15.99
C SER A 162 13.99 8.75 16.22
N SER A 163 13.69 7.87 17.18
CA SER A 163 14.43 6.62 17.38
C SER A 163 14.07 5.54 16.34
N ARG A 164 12.97 5.75 15.60
CA ARG A 164 12.52 4.87 14.51
C ARG A 164 13.31 5.17 13.24
N ARG A 165 13.44 4.17 12.38
CA ARG A 165 14.20 4.30 11.12
C ARG A 165 13.30 4.85 10.03
N VAL A 166 13.74 5.92 9.36
CA VAL A 166 13.03 6.44 8.18
C VAL A 166 13.27 5.49 7.02
N ILE A 167 12.20 4.97 6.44
CA ILE A 167 12.24 4.04 5.31
C ILE A 167 12.09 4.77 3.97
N ARG A 168 12.83 4.29 2.97
CA ARG A 168 12.74 4.77 1.58
C ARG A 168 12.67 3.58 0.62
N PHE A 169 11.67 3.57 -0.25
CA PHE A 169 11.55 2.62 -1.35
C PHE A 169 12.14 3.25 -2.62
N HIS A 170 13.07 2.54 -3.26
CA HIS A 170 13.75 2.97 -4.47
C HIS A 170 12.88 2.61 -5.67
N HIS A 171 12.29 3.61 -6.31
CA HIS A 171 11.46 3.40 -7.48
C HIS A 171 11.86 4.34 -8.61
N GLU A 172 12.40 3.76 -9.68
CA GLU A 172 12.98 4.48 -10.81
C GLU A 172 14.04 5.52 -10.36
N LYS A 173 13.80 6.80 -10.63
CA LYS A 173 14.66 7.93 -10.21
C LYS A 173 14.10 8.65 -8.97
N SER A 174 13.12 8.04 -8.31
CA SER A 174 12.39 8.61 -7.17
C SER A 174 12.64 7.79 -5.90
N LEU A 175 12.51 8.47 -4.76
CA LEU A 175 12.42 7.83 -3.45
C LEU A 175 10.99 7.98 -2.95
N ILE A 176 10.33 6.85 -2.74
CA ILE A 176 9.01 6.80 -2.12
C ILE A 176 9.23 6.67 -0.62
N HIS A 177 8.54 7.49 0.16
CA HIS A 177 8.67 7.54 1.62
C HIS A 177 7.45 6.91 2.31
N ALA A 178 7.54 6.71 3.63
CA ALA A 178 6.37 6.36 4.42
C ALA A 178 5.28 7.46 4.31
N PRO A 179 3.98 7.11 4.35
CA PRO A 179 3.45 5.78 4.70
C PRO A 179 3.59 4.72 3.60
N THR A 180 3.53 5.11 2.32
CA THR A 180 3.55 4.18 1.16
C THR A 180 4.70 3.17 1.23
N ALA A 181 5.95 3.62 1.44
CA ALA A 181 7.10 2.72 1.49
C ALA A 181 7.05 1.74 2.69
N ALA A 182 6.53 2.16 3.84
CA ALA A 182 6.41 1.31 5.01
C ALA A 182 5.40 0.17 4.78
N LEU A 183 4.27 0.47 4.14
CA LEU A 183 3.22 -0.50 3.85
C LEU A 183 3.68 -1.53 2.82
N ILE A 184 4.35 -1.08 1.74
CA ILE A 184 4.93 -1.97 0.72
C ILE A 184 6.01 -2.86 1.36
N TYR A 185 6.86 -2.30 2.22
CA TYR A 185 7.89 -3.06 2.91
C TYR A 185 7.28 -4.12 3.82
N GLN A 186 6.27 -3.80 4.63
CA GLN A 186 5.60 -4.81 5.45
C GLN A 186 4.97 -5.90 4.58
N PHE A 187 4.34 -5.55 3.46
CA PHE A 187 3.82 -6.55 2.53
C PHE A 187 4.92 -7.49 2.01
N ARG A 188 6.08 -6.96 1.59
CA ARG A 188 7.27 -7.78 1.22
C ARG A 188 7.68 -8.73 2.35
N GLU A 189 7.69 -8.26 3.59
CA GLU A 189 8.07 -9.06 4.75
C GLU A 189 7.07 -10.19 5.02
N VAL A 190 5.76 -9.90 4.91
CA VAL A 190 4.68 -10.89 5.02
C VAL A 190 4.81 -11.96 3.93
N LEU A 191 5.09 -11.56 2.69
CA LEU A 191 5.33 -12.49 1.57
C LEU A 191 6.53 -13.42 1.81
N ALA A 192 7.44 -13.06 2.72
CA ALA A 192 8.58 -13.85 3.13
C ALA A 192 8.38 -14.56 4.49
N GLY A 193 7.16 -14.53 5.03
CA GLY A 193 6.82 -15.15 6.32
C GLY A 193 7.39 -14.44 7.55
N ARG A 194 7.75 -13.15 7.43
CA ARG A 194 8.30 -12.33 8.52
C ARG A 194 7.25 -11.40 9.12
N HIS A 195 7.39 -11.12 10.41
CA HIS A 195 6.45 -10.31 11.20
C HIS A 195 7.04 -8.92 11.48
N THR A 196 7.36 -8.18 10.43
CA THR A 196 7.96 -6.85 10.54
C THR A 196 6.91 -5.80 10.84
N ARG A 197 7.13 -4.94 11.85
CA ARG A 197 6.15 -3.96 12.31
C ARG A 197 6.35 -2.60 11.66
N VAL A 198 5.27 -2.03 11.14
CA VAL A 198 5.31 -0.68 10.57
C VAL A 198 5.51 0.42 11.62
N THR A 199 5.18 0.14 12.88
CA THR A 199 5.38 1.07 14.01
C THR A 199 6.86 1.32 14.34
N GLU A 200 7.77 0.50 13.81
CA GLU A 200 9.23 0.69 13.92
C GLU A 200 9.80 1.59 12.81
N LEU A 201 8.97 1.93 11.81
CA LEU A 201 9.33 2.72 10.64
C LEU A 201 8.81 4.15 10.78
N GLU A 202 9.54 5.11 10.22
CA GLU A 202 9.25 6.54 10.36
C GLU A 202 9.12 7.27 9.02
N GLN A 203 8.36 8.37 9.05
CA GLN A 203 8.25 9.34 7.96
C GLN A 203 9.42 10.33 7.99
N PRO A 204 9.91 10.81 6.84
CA PRO A 204 10.85 11.92 6.84
C PRO A 204 10.20 13.19 7.42
N VAL A 205 10.99 14.08 8.00
CA VAL A 205 10.50 15.29 8.72
C VAL A 205 9.60 16.17 7.85
N PHE A 206 9.84 16.25 6.53
CA PHE A 206 9.01 17.06 5.63
C PHE A 206 7.57 16.52 5.48
N ALA A 207 7.33 15.25 5.80
CA ALA A 207 6.02 14.60 5.70
C ALA A 207 5.21 14.66 7.00
N TRP A 208 5.69 15.39 8.02
CA TRP A 208 5.02 15.51 9.32
C TRP A 208 3.92 16.58 9.37
N LYS A 209 3.71 17.31 8.28
CA LYS A 209 2.76 18.42 8.16
C LYS A 209 1.59 18.06 7.26
#